data_AF-A0A1I5UUI2-F1
#
_entry.id   AF-A0A1I5UUI2-F1
#
_cell.length_a   1.000
_cell.length_b   1.000
_cell.length_c   1.000
_cell.angle_alpha   90.00
_cell.angle_beta   90.00
_cell.angle_gamma   90.00
#
_symmetry.space_group_name_H-M   'P 1'
#
loop_
_entity.id
_entity.type
_entity.pdbx_description
1 polymer ?
#
loop_
_entity_poly.entity_id
_entity_poly.type
_entity_poly.pdbx_seq_one_letter_code
_entity_poly.pdbx_strand_id
1 'polypeptide(L)'
;MNTQYNRVSSAKDVLEKLDNANNILTGLKIPEDIPHGDMPGDKIEIGESHIEKAKTIFPVLIKELKEKMGANPYNRSVVAVCGGSGVGKSEIASLLSYLLEQAGIGSYTMSGDNYPHRIPMYNDAERLHVFRESGIRGMVDSGVMNPENFAKVKEWQIAEDDANKAHVETDSWFKAYIEAGEKGLDNYLGTPNETDFEEVDQIMKAFKDGADKLWLKRMGRDEASLWYDEVDMSAKQVLIVEWTHGNSDYMTQVDIPVLLNSTPQETLEHRRSRNRDGKLDSPFTMMVLELEQNKLVKQAHKAKIIITKAGEIISYDEFKKLMQ
;
A
#
# COMPACT_ATOMS: atom_id res chain seq x y z
N MET A 1 6.21 20.83 -4.21
CA MET A 1 7.12 20.39 -3.13
C MET A 1 8.41 21.21 -3.14
N ASN A 2 9.23 21.16 -2.08
CA ASN A 2 10.58 21.73 -2.15
C ASN A 2 11.35 21.08 -3.30
N THR A 3 12.03 21.89 -4.11
CA THR A 3 12.81 21.41 -5.26
C THR A 3 14.30 21.72 -5.12
N GLN A 4 14.68 22.37 -4.02
CA GLN A 4 16.04 22.79 -3.75
C GLN A 4 16.59 22.01 -2.56
N TYR A 5 17.49 21.08 -2.86
CA TYR A 5 18.18 20.23 -1.90
C TYR A 5 19.69 20.35 -2.12
N ASN A 6 20.47 20.25 -1.05
CA ASN A 6 21.87 19.91 -1.26
C ASN A 6 21.94 18.46 -1.69
N ARG A 7 23.06 18.06 -2.29
CA ARG A 7 23.25 16.70 -2.74
C ARG A 7 24.31 16.01 -1.92
N VAL A 8 23.99 14.79 -1.50
CA VAL A 8 24.96 13.89 -0.86
C VAL A 8 26.05 13.50 -1.85
N SER A 9 27.19 13.07 -1.33
CA SER A 9 28.18 12.35 -2.12
C SER A 9 27.79 10.87 -2.27
N SER A 10 28.30 10.23 -3.32
CA SER A 10 28.14 8.78 -3.50
C SER A 10 28.76 8.00 -2.33
N ALA A 11 28.03 7.06 -1.74
CA ALA A 11 28.52 6.18 -0.68
C ALA A 11 29.45 5.09 -1.27
N LYS A 12 30.75 5.39 -1.35
CA LYS A 12 31.74 4.56 -2.07
C LYS A 12 31.85 3.11 -1.57
N ASP A 13 31.50 2.85 -0.31
CA ASP A 13 31.61 1.53 0.33
C ASP A 13 30.28 0.74 0.33
N VAL A 14 29.16 1.34 -0.08
CA VAL A 14 27.84 0.70 0.07
C VAL A 14 27.70 -0.57 -0.76
N LEU A 15 28.33 -0.63 -1.93
CA LEU A 15 28.30 -1.84 -2.78
C LEU A 15 29.06 -3.00 -2.15
N GLU A 16 30.14 -2.73 -1.43
CA GLU A 16 30.90 -3.74 -0.67
C GLU A 16 30.11 -4.20 0.57
N LYS A 17 29.37 -3.28 1.22
CA LYS A 17 28.45 -3.64 2.31
C LYS A 17 27.34 -4.57 1.83
N LEU A 18 26.75 -4.31 0.65
CA LEU A 18 25.76 -5.18 0.03
C LEU A 18 26.29 -6.60 -0.21
N ASP A 19 27.55 -6.74 -0.62
CA ASP A 19 28.17 -8.07 -0.82
C ASP A 19 28.24 -8.91 0.46
N ASN A 20 28.34 -8.25 1.61
CA ASN A 20 28.42 -8.90 2.92
C ASN A 20 27.11 -8.86 3.70
N ALA A 21 26.06 -8.19 3.19
CA ALA A 21 24.85 -7.93 3.94
C ALA A 21 24.16 -9.21 4.42
N ASN A 22 24.16 -10.28 3.63
CA ASN A 22 23.53 -11.55 4.01
C ASN A 22 24.17 -12.21 5.25
N ASN A 23 25.42 -11.84 5.60
CA ASN A 23 26.09 -12.39 6.78
C ASN A 23 25.36 -12.01 8.08
N ILE A 24 24.65 -10.87 8.09
CA ILE A 24 23.88 -10.43 9.26
C ILE A 24 22.71 -11.35 9.58
N LEU A 25 22.22 -12.18 8.65
CA LEU A 25 21.11 -13.09 8.94
C LEU A 25 21.50 -14.23 9.88
N THR A 26 22.80 -14.55 9.96
CA THR A 26 23.28 -15.64 10.81
C THR A 26 23.38 -15.18 12.26
N GLY A 27 22.53 -15.73 13.13
CA GLY A 27 22.58 -15.47 14.58
C GLY A 27 22.02 -14.11 15.01
N LEU A 28 21.45 -13.32 14.09
CA LEU A 28 20.78 -12.07 14.43
C LEU A 28 19.51 -12.35 15.25
N LYS A 29 19.46 -11.70 16.41
CA LYS A 29 18.26 -11.58 17.22
C LYS A 29 17.63 -10.23 16.94
N ILE A 30 16.38 -10.25 16.53
CA ILE A 30 15.59 -9.04 16.33
C ILE A 30 15.05 -8.63 17.71
N PRO A 31 15.33 -7.40 18.18
CA PRO A 31 14.76 -6.89 19.42
C PRO A 31 13.23 -6.86 19.38
N GLU A 32 12.60 -6.82 20.56
CA GLU A 32 11.14 -6.67 20.66
C GLU A 32 10.64 -5.35 20.06
N ASP A 33 11.46 -4.29 20.13
CA ASP A 33 11.18 -2.98 19.59
C ASP A 33 12.27 -2.57 18.60
N ILE A 34 11.85 -2.22 17.38
CA ILE A 34 12.71 -1.74 16.30
C ILE A 34 12.08 -0.48 15.70
N PRO A 35 12.83 0.40 15.03
CA PRO A 35 12.23 1.54 14.35
C PRO A 35 11.13 1.12 13.36
N HIS A 36 10.03 1.87 13.33
CA HIS A 36 8.88 1.63 12.46
C HIS A 36 8.76 2.71 11.37
N GLY A 37 7.76 2.56 10.49
CA GLY A 37 7.39 3.58 9.50
C GLY A 37 6.92 4.89 10.14
N ASP A 38 6.73 5.89 9.29
CA ASP A 38 6.49 7.28 9.71
C ASP A 38 5.01 7.70 9.77
N MET A 39 4.09 6.72 9.81
CA MET A 39 2.66 6.95 9.95
C MET A 39 2.29 7.30 11.41
N PRO A 40 1.69 8.47 11.69
CA PRO A 40 1.36 8.88 13.06
C PRO A 40 0.37 7.94 13.75
N GLY A 41 0.75 7.44 14.93
CA GLY A 41 -0.11 6.62 15.78
C GLY A 41 -0.27 5.16 15.36
N ASP A 42 0.48 4.74 14.34
CA ASP A 42 0.54 3.33 13.95
C ASP A 42 1.14 2.47 15.05
N LYS A 43 0.60 1.26 15.16
CA LYS A 43 1.08 0.21 16.05
C LYS A 43 1.29 -1.02 15.21
N ILE A 44 2.49 -1.56 15.22
CA ILE A 44 2.81 -2.79 14.51
C ILE A 44 3.13 -3.90 15.50
N GLU A 45 2.77 -5.12 15.15
CA GLU A 45 3.05 -6.30 15.95
C GLU A 45 3.91 -7.27 15.12
N ILE A 46 5.21 -7.27 15.40
CA ILE A 46 6.15 -8.14 14.71
C ILE A 46 6.12 -9.53 15.35
N GLY A 47 5.53 -10.49 14.63
CA GLY A 47 5.57 -11.91 14.99
C GLY A 47 6.66 -12.68 14.26
N GLU A 48 6.87 -13.93 14.67
CA GLU A 48 7.85 -14.85 14.07
C GLU A 48 7.63 -15.03 12.56
N SER A 49 6.38 -15.12 12.11
CA SER A 49 6.06 -15.24 10.69
C SER A 49 6.50 -14.02 9.86
N HIS A 50 6.50 -12.81 10.45
CA HIS A 50 7.01 -11.60 9.78
C HIS A 50 8.53 -11.65 9.67
N ILE A 51 9.20 -12.09 10.74
CA ILE A 51 10.65 -12.24 10.80
C ILE A 51 11.14 -13.22 9.73
N GLU A 52 10.54 -14.41 9.64
CA GLU A 52 10.96 -15.43 8.68
C GLU A 52 10.70 -15.01 7.23
N LYS A 53 9.60 -14.30 6.96
CA LYS A 53 9.36 -13.67 5.65
C LYS A 53 10.43 -12.64 5.31
N ALA A 54 10.74 -11.73 6.24
CA ALA A 54 11.75 -10.70 6.00
C ALA A 54 13.13 -11.32 5.72
N LYS A 55 13.53 -12.36 6.48
CA LYS A 55 14.75 -13.13 6.22
C LYS A 55 14.76 -13.81 4.85
N THR A 56 13.59 -14.23 4.37
CA THR A 56 13.45 -14.84 3.04
C THR A 56 13.56 -13.80 1.92
N ILE A 57 12.94 -12.63 2.10
CA ILE A 57 13.00 -11.52 1.13
C ILE A 57 14.41 -10.93 1.04
N PHE A 58 15.08 -10.76 2.19
CA PHE A 58 16.28 -9.94 2.31
C PHE A 58 17.40 -10.33 1.33
N PRO A 59 17.81 -11.62 1.16
CA PRO A 59 18.86 -11.98 0.21
C PRO A 59 18.55 -11.62 -1.24
N VAL A 60 17.28 -11.75 -1.65
CA VAL A 60 16.84 -11.38 -3.00
C VAL A 60 16.82 -9.85 -3.15
N LEU A 61 16.37 -9.14 -2.12
CA LEU A 61 16.39 -7.68 -2.08
C LEU A 61 17.83 -7.13 -2.20
N ILE A 62 18.79 -7.69 -1.46
CA ILE A 62 20.21 -7.26 -1.52
C ILE A 62 20.77 -7.40 -2.95
N LYS A 63 20.44 -8.48 -3.65
CA LYS A 63 20.86 -8.70 -5.03
C LYS A 63 20.32 -7.61 -5.97
N GLU A 64 19.02 -7.31 -5.87
CA GLU A 64 18.38 -6.27 -6.68
C GLU A 64 18.93 -4.88 -6.33
N LEU A 65 19.11 -4.59 -5.04
CA LEU A 65 19.69 -3.33 -4.56
C LEU A 65 21.11 -3.11 -5.12
N LYS A 66 21.95 -4.14 -5.17
CA LYS A 66 23.30 -4.04 -5.74
C LYS A 66 23.27 -3.57 -7.20
N GLU A 67 22.35 -4.12 -8.01
CA GLU A 67 22.17 -3.69 -9.40
C GLU A 67 21.68 -2.23 -9.47
N LYS A 68 20.60 -1.90 -8.76
CA LYS A 68 19.94 -0.59 -8.87
C LYS A 68 20.78 0.54 -8.29
N MET A 69 21.39 0.33 -7.13
CA MET A 69 22.28 1.30 -6.50
C MET A 69 23.61 1.45 -7.25
N GLY A 70 24.09 0.41 -7.92
CA GLY A 70 25.28 0.50 -8.78
C GLY A 70 25.07 1.39 -10.01
N ALA A 71 23.82 1.49 -10.51
CA ALA A 71 23.45 2.32 -11.65
C ALA A 71 23.08 3.77 -11.27
N ASN A 72 22.83 4.05 -9.99
CA ASN A 72 22.47 5.39 -9.50
C ASN A 72 23.73 6.18 -9.07
N PRO A 73 23.93 7.44 -9.50
CA PRO A 73 25.13 8.22 -9.20
C PRO A 73 25.32 8.57 -7.71
N TYR A 74 24.27 8.45 -6.90
CA TYR A 74 24.28 8.66 -5.45
C TYR A 74 24.22 7.35 -4.67
N ASN A 75 24.27 6.20 -5.37
CA ASN A 75 24.05 4.87 -4.83
C ASN A 75 22.77 4.75 -3.99
N ARG A 76 21.68 5.35 -4.49
CA ARG A 76 20.36 5.29 -3.86
C ARG A 76 19.39 4.43 -4.65
N SER A 77 18.47 3.79 -3.94
CA SER A 77 17.39 2.98 -4.53
C SER A 77 16.11 3.12 -3.73
N VAL A 78 14.98 2.98 -4.41
CA VAL A 78 13.65 2.97 -3.79
C VAL A 78 13.05 1.57 -3.86
N VAL A 79 12.58 1.09 -2.72
CA VAL A 79 11.90 -0.20 -2.57
C VAL A 79 10.46 0.09 -2.19
N ALA A 80 9.50 -0.55 -2.86
CA ALA A 80 8.10 -0.48 -2.44
C ALA A 80 7.68 -1.80 -1.80
N VAL A 81 7.09 -1.77 -0.61
CA VAL A 81 6.47 -2.94 0.01
C VAL A 81 4.96 -2.77 -0.08
N CYS A 82 4.32 -3.58 -0.92
CA CYS A 82 2.90 -3.47 -1.23
C CYS A 82 2.14 -4.76 -1.01
N GLY A 83 0.81 -4.66 -0.94
CA GLY A 83 -0.09 -5.77 -0.64
C GLY A 83 -1.37 -5.30 0.03
N GLY A 84 -2.33 -6.20 0.18
CA GLY A 84 -3.64 -5.89 0.75
C GLY A 84 -3.56 -5.33 2.18
N SER A 85 -4.66 -4.77 2.68
CA SER A 85 -4.73 -4.37 4.09
C SER A 85 -4.56 -5.59 5.01
N GLY A 86 -3.71 -5.46 6.05
CA GLY A 86 -3.47 -6.51 7.05
C GLY A 86 -2.49 -7.63 6.66
N VAL A 87 -1.83 -7.57 5.50
CA VAL A 87 -0.88 -8.63 5.06
C VAL A 87 0.52 -8.53 5.68
N GLY A 88 0.77 -7.51 6.51
CA GLY A 88 2.03 -7.28 7.22
C GLY A 88 3.00 -6.30 6.55
N LYS A 89 2.50 -5.32 5.76
CA LYS A 89 3.37 -4.37 5.01
C LYS A 89 4.29 -3.58 5.94
N SER A 90 3.73 -2.95 6.96
CA SER A 90 4.45 -2.08 7.89
C SER A 90 5.47 -2.88 8.69
N GLU A 91 5.14 -4.12 9.10
CA GLU A 91 6.05 -5.05 9.78
C GLU A 91 7.21 -5.46 8.88
N ILE A 92 6.93 -5.91 7.66
CA ILE A 92 7.97 -6.34 6.72
C ILE A 92 8.86 -5.16 6.31
N ALA A 93 8.30 -3.99 6.05
CA ALA A 93 9.07 -2.79 5.73
C ALA A 93 9.99 -2.37 6.87
N SER A 94 9.49 -2.39 8.12
CA SER A 94 10.29 -2.09 9.32
C SER A 94 11.42 -3.10 9.52
N LEU A 95 11.12 -4.39 9.34
CA LEU A 95 12.11 -5.46 9.42
C LEU A 95 13.20 -5.33 8.34
N LEU A 96 12.82 -5.10 7.09
CA LEU A 96 13.78 -4.92 5.99
C LEU A 96 14.66 -3.69 6.23
N SER A 97 14.08 -2.57 6.69
CA SER A 97 14.83 -1.37 7.05
C SER A 97 15.84 -1.66 8.18
N TYR A 98 15.39 -2.36 9.22
CA TYR A 98 16.26 -2.76 10.33
C TYR A 98 17.41 -3.65 9.87
N LEU A 99 17.13 -4.66 9.04
CA LEU A 99 18.15 -5.57 8.50
C LEU A 99 19.19 -4.81 7.63
N LEU A 100 18.75 -3.84 6.83
CA LEU A 100 19.65 -2.97 6.05
C LEU A 100 20.56 -2.15 6.99
N GLU A 101 20.00 -1.52 8.02
CA GLU A 101 20.76 -0.74 9.00
C GLU A 101 21.78 -1.62 9.75
N GLN A 102 21.42 -2.85 10.12
CA GLN A 102 22.35 -3.81 10.72
C GLN A 102 23.47 -4.23 9.76
N ALA A 103 23.22 -4.21 8.45
CA ALA A 103 24.23 -4.42 7.41
C ALA A 103 25.04 -3.14 7.09
N GLY A 104 24.81 -2.03 7.80
CA GLY A 104 25.49 -0.75 7.59
C GLY A 104 25.01 0.01 6.35
N ILE A 105 23.82 -0.32 5.85
CA ILE A 105 23.15 0.33 4.72
C ILE A 105 22.01 1.16 5.29
N GLY A 106 22.16 2.48 5.27
CA GLY A 106 21.17 3.37 5.84
C GLY A 106 19.84 3.28 5.10
N SER A 107 18.76 3.14 5.87
CA SER A 107 17.40 2.96 5.36
C SER A 107 16.40 3.88 6.07
N TYR A 108 15.35 4.27 5.36
CA TYR A 108 14.21 4.98 5.91
C TYR A 108 12.91 4.36 5.42
N THR A 109 11.93 4.19 6.32
CA THR A 109 10.61 3.65 6.00
C THR A 109 9.58 4.78 5.98
N MET A 110 9.05 5.06 4.79
CA MET A 110 8.00 6.04 4.53
C MET A 110 6.67 5.32 4.31
N SER A 111 5.62 5.78 4.97
CA SER A 111 4.25 5.30 4.76
C SER A 111 3.55 6.12 3.69
N GLY A 112 2.99 5.42 2.70
CA GLY A 112 2.13 6.05 1.69
C GLY A 112 0.77 6.49 2.24
N ASP A 113 0.36 6.00 3.41
CA ASP A 113 -0.93 6.32 4.04
C ASP A 113 -0.99 7.75 4.59
N ASN A 114 0.15 8.45 4.63
CA ASN A 114 0.19 9.88 4.86
C ASN A 114 -0.36 10.71 3.68
N TYR A 115 -0.44 10.16 2.46
CA TYR A 115 -0.61 10.91 1.22
C TYR A 115 -2.02 10.96 0.56
N PRO A 116 -3.11 10.40 1.12
CA PRO A 116 -4.45 10.74 0.67
C PRO A 116 -4.71 12.25 0.65
N HIS A 117 -5.62 12.70 -0.22
CA HIS A 117 -6.04 14.12 -0.27
C HIS A 117 -6.85 14.55 0.96
N ARG A 118 -7.38 13.58 1.71
CA ARG A 118 -8.27 13.77 2.85
C ARG A 118 -7.82 12.91 4.03
N ILE A 119 -8.03 13.40 5.24
CA ILE A 119 -7.87 12.59 6.47
C ILE A 119 -8.79 11.35 6.42
N PRO A 120 -8.49 10.27 7.18
CA PRO A 120 -9.17 8.98 7.02
C PRO A 120 -10.71 9.05 7.03
N MET A 121 -11.30 9.77 8.00
CA MET A 121 -12.75 9.90 8.12
C MET A 121 -13.41 10.53 6.87
N TYR A 122 -12.80 11.59 6.33
CA TYR A 122 -13.33 12.25 5.13
C TYR A 122 -13.01 11.49 3.86
N ASN A 123 -11.92 10.74 3.82
CA ASN A 123 -11.62 9.89 2.67
C ASN A 123 -12.64 8.73 2.56
N ASP A 124 -12.99 8.10 3.69
CA ASP A 124 -14.02 7.06 3.72
C ASP A 124 -15.41 7.61 3.36
N ALA A 125 -15.74 8.82 3.83
CA ALA A 125 -16.98 9.50 3.43
C ALA A 125 -17.01 9.81 1.92
N GLU A 126 -15.89 10.25 1.35
CA GLU A 126 -15.79 10.53 -0.10
C GLU A 126 -15.94 9.26 -0.94
N ARG A 127 -15.29 8.15 -0.54
CA ARG A 127 -15.46 6.85 -1.20
C ARG A 127 -16.94 6.45 -1.28
N LEU A 128 -17.65 6.56 -0.16
CA LEU A 128 -19.08 6.25 -0.09
C LEU A 128 -19.91 7.22 -0.93
N HIS A 129 -19.57 8.51 -0.92
CA HIS A 129 -20.23 9.52 -1.73
C HIS A 129 -20.09 9.21 -3.24
N VAL A 130 -18.88 8.95 -3.72
CA VAL A 130 -18.59 8.62 -5.13
C VAL A 130 -19.36 7.38 -5.57
N PHE A 131 -19.39 6.34 -4.74
CA PHE A 131 -20.16 5.12 -5.00
C PHE A 131 -21.66 5.43 -5.15
N ARG A 132 -22.25 6.15 -4.19
CA ARG A 132 -23.69 6.47 -4.19
C ARG A 132 -24.08 7.40 -5.31
N GLU A 133 -23.29 8.45 -5.57
CA GLU A 133 -23.53 9.39 -6.68
C GLU A 133 -23.51 8.66 -8.02
N SER A 134 -22.49 7.83 -8.24
CA SER A 134 -22.36 7.04 -9.47
C SER A 134 -23.49 6.03 -9.62
N GLY A 135 -23.94 5.40 -8.52
CA GLY A 135 -25.09 4.50 -8.53
C GLY A 135 -26.39 5.19 -8.92
N ILE A 136 -26.69 6.35 -8.32
CA ILE A 136 -27.88 7.14 -8.68
C ILE A 136 -27.82 7.58 -10.14
N ARG A 137 -26.65 8.02 -10.62
CA ARG A 137 -26.45 8.37 -12.02
C ARG A 137 -26.70 7.17 -12.94
N GLY A 138 -26.20 5.99 -12.60
CA GLY A 138 -26.42 4.75 -13.34
C GLY A 138 -27.89 4.39 -13.48
N MET A 139 -28.69 4.59 -12.43
CA MET A 139 -30.15 4.41 -12.50
C MET A 139 -30.82 5.36 -13.50
N VAL A 140 -30.40 6.63 -13.52
CA VAL A 140 -30.92 7.63 -14.48
C VAL A 140 -30.56 7.23 -15.90
N ASP A 141 -29.28 6.91 -16.16
CA ASP A 141 -28.78 6.56 -17.49
C ASP A 141 -29.41 5.27 -18.04
N SER A 142 -29.80 4.37 -17.14
CA SER A 142 -30.46 3.10 -17.49
C SER A 142 -31.99 3.21 -17.58
N GLY A 143 -32.58 4.39 -17.34
CA GLY A 143 -34.02 4.62 -17.39
C GLY A 143 -34.83 3.97 -16.27
N VAL A 144 -34.18 3.48 -15.20
CA VAL A 144 -34.83 2.81 -14.07
C VAL A 144 -35.04 3.74 -12.87
N MET A 145 -34.57 5.00 -12.94
CA MET A 145 -34.79 5.99 -11.89
C MET A 145 -36.27 6.42 -11.84
N ASN A 146 -36.93 6.11 -10.73
CA ASN A 146 -38.29 6.55 -10.41
C ASN A 146 -38.46 6.65 -8.87
N PRO A 147 -39.56 7.26 -8.37
CA PRO A 147 -39.77 7.43 -6.93
C PRO A 147 -39.79 6.12 -6.12
N GLU A 148 -40.32 5.02 -6.68
CA GLU A 148 -40.42 3.73 -5.99
C GLU A 148 -39.03 3.08 -5.83
N ASN A 149 -38.27 3.02 -6.93
CA ASN A 149 -36.91 2.47 -6.93
C ASN A 149 -35.97 3.30 -6.03
N PHE A 150 -36.07 4.64 -6.10
CA PHE A 150 -35.25 5.50 -5.25
C PHE A 150 -35.62 5.38 -3.75
N ALA A 151 -36.89 5.17 -3.41
CA ALA A 151 -37.29 4.93 -2.04
C ALA A 151 -36.62 3.68 -1.45
N LYS A 152 -36.52 2.59 -2.23
CA LYS A 152 -35.78 1.37 -1.85
C LYS A 152 -34.29 1.62 -1.69
N VAL A 153 -33.65 2.29 -2.66
CA VAL A 153 -32.22 2.65 -2.55
C VAL A 153 -31.97 3.48 -1.29
N LYS A 154 -32.83 4.47 -1.00
CA LYS A 154 -32.70 5.31 0.18
C LYS A 154 -32.82 4.51 1.48
N GLU A 155 -33.73 3.54 1.54
CA GLU A 155 -33.83 2.61 2.67
C GLU A 155 -32.53 1.85 2.88
N TRP A 156 -31.96 1.27 1.81
CA TRP A 156 -30.67 0.57 1.88
C TRP A 156 -29.49 1.48 2.21
N GLN A 157 -29.50 2.73 1.75
CA GLN A 157 -28.46 3.72 2.09
C GLN A 157 -28.47 4.06 3.58
N ILE A 158 -29.65 4.22 4.18
CA ILE A 158 -29.83 4.47 5.62
C ILE A 158 -29.39 3.25 6.43
N ALA A 159 -29.66 2.05 5.93
CA ALA A 159 -29.25 0.80 6.54
C ALA A 159 -27.78 0.41 6.28
N GLU A 160 -27.04 1.18 5.47
CA GLU A 160 -25.68 0.87 5.00
C GLU A 160 -25.56 -0.47 4.27
N ASP A 161 -26.65 -0.91 3.62
CA ASP A 161 -26.76 -2.18 2.88
C ASP A 161 -26.78 -1.94 1.35
N ASP A 162 -26.66 -0.69 0.88
CA ASP A 162 -26.77 -0.31 -0.54
C ASP A 162 -25.60 -0.79 -1.42
N ALA A 163 -24.59 -1.44 -0.85
CA ALA A 163 -23.54 -2.14 -1.58
C ALA A 163 -23.75 -3.67 -1.62
N ASN A 164 -24.86 -4.18 -1.07
CA ASN A 164 -25.17 -5.61 -1.04
C ASN A 164 -25.73 -6.10 -2.37
N LYS A 165 -24.93 -6.92 -3.07
CA LYS A 165 -25.29 -7.48 -4.38
C LYS A 165 -26.52 -8.41 -4.31
N ALA A 166 -26.90 -8.92 -3.14
CA ALA A 166 -28.06 -9.80 -2.98
C ALA A 166 -29.39 -9.10 -3.34
N HIS A 167 -29.49 -7.78 -3.22
CA HIS A 167 -30.70 -7.04 -3.62
C HIS A 167 -31.03 -7.20 -5.11
N VAL A 168 -30.05 -7.50 -5.97
CA VAL A 168 -30.28 -7.74 -7.40
C VAL A 168 -31.16 -8.97 -7.65
N GLU A 169 -31.16 -9.95 -6.75
CA GLU A 169 -31.95 -11.18 -6.87
C GLU A 169 -33.46 -10.90 -6.82
N THR A 170 -33.88 -9.92 -6.01
CA THR A 170 -35.29 -9.52 -5.87
C THR A 170 -35.65 -8.32 -6.72
N ASP A 171 -34.69 -7.41 -6.93
CA ASP A 171 -34.88 -6.11 -7.55
C ASP A 171 -33.90 -5.94 -8.72
N SER A 172 -34.20 -6.57 -9.86
CA SER A 172 -33.30 -6.58 -11.03
C SER A 172 -32.88 -5.19 -11.55
N TRP A 173 -33.71 -4.16 -11.35
CA TRP A 173 -33.38 -2.76 -11.68
C TRP A 173 -32.21 -2.22 -10.86
N PHE A 174 -31.96 -2.76 -9.67
CA PHE A 174 -30.88 -2.35 -8.77
C PHE A 174 -29.49 -2.65 -9.35
N LYS A 175 -29.42 -3.58 -10.32
CA LYS A 175 -28.19 -3.84 -11.08
C LYS A 175 -27.59 -2.56 -11.67
N ALA A 176 -28.43 -1.64 -12.16
CA ALA A 176 -27.97 -0.35 -12.70
C ALA A 176 -27.30 0.54 -11.64
N TYR A 177 -27.77 0.49 -10.38
CA TYR A 177 -27.18 1.23 -9.27
C TYR A 177 -25.85 0.61 -8.86
N ILE A 178 -25.84 -0.69 -8.56
CA ILE A 178 -24.67 -1.35 -7.98
C ILE A 178 -23.48 -1.40 -8.95
N GLU A 179 -23.72 -1.67 -10.25
CA GLU A 179 -22.64 -1.73 -11.26
C GLU A 179 -22.06 -0.34 -11.54
N ALA A 180 -22.90 0.69 -11.61
CA ALA A 180 -22.44 2.05 -11.82
C ALA A 180 -21.70 2.59 -10.58
N GLY A 181 -22.20 2.27 -9.38
CA GLY A 181 -21.53 2.59 -8.11
C GLY A 181 -20.15 1.94 -8.01
N GLU A 182 -20.05 0.63 -8.25
CA GLU A 182 -18.78 -0.12 -8.22
C GLU A 182 -17.80 0.44 -9.25
N LYS A 183 -18.26 0.73 -10.47
CA LYS A 183 -17.43 1.35 -11.52
C LYS A 183 -16.96 2.75 -11.15
N GLY A 184 -17.83 3.58 -10.57
CA GLY A 184 -17.49 4.91 -10.09
C GLY A 184 -16.41 4.87 -9.01
N LEU A 185 -16.60 3.98 -8.04
CA LEU A 185 -15.61 3.74 -6.98
C LEU A 185 -14.28 3.21 -7.52
N ASP A 186 -14.28 2.26 -8.47
CA ASP A 186 -13.04 1.74 -9.08
C ASP A 186 -12.26 2.85 -9.81
N ASN A 187 -12.93 3.83 -10.40
CA ASN A 187 -12.27 4.97 -11.05
C ASN A 187 -11.69 6.00 -10.05
N TYR A 188 -12.13 5.99 -8.80
CA TYR A 188 -11.64 6.87 -7.75
C TYR A 188 -10.54 6.20 -6.91
N LEU A 189 -10.81 4.98 -6.43
CA LEU A 189 -9.99 4.25 -5.48
C LEU A 189 -8.60 3.92 -6.05
N GLY A 190 -7.54 4.19 -5.30
CA GLY A 190 -6.15 3.97 -5.70
C GLY A 190 -5.74 4.75 -6.95
N THR A 191 -6.34 5.93 -7.18
CA THR A 191 -6.01 6.83 -8.29
C THR A 191 -5.59 8.21 -7.79
N PRO A 192 -5.04 9.08 -8.67
CA PRO A 192 -4.75 10.47 -8.32
C PRO A 192 -5.94 11.28 -7.81
N ASN A 193 -7.18 10.83 -8.03
CA ASN A 193 -8.38 11.49 -7.48
C ASN A 193 -8.52 11.26 -5.96
N GLU A 194 -7.96 10.17 -5.44
CA GLU A 194 -8.03 9.82 -4.02
C GLU A 194 -6.76 10.22 -3.26
N THR A 195 -5.61 10.04 -3.88
CA THR A 195 -4.31 10.18 -3.21
C THR A 195 -3.30 10.91 -4.08
N ASP A 196 -2.40 11.65 -3.42
CA ASP A 196 -1.38 12.44 -4.09
C ASP A 196 -0.17 11.58 -4.48
N PHE A 197 -0.34 10.77 -5.53
CA PHE A 197 0.75 9.99 -6.11
C PHE A 197 1.90 10.87 -6.62
N GLU A 198 1.59 12.08 -7.11
CA GLU A 198 2.60 12.99 -7.65
C GLU A 198 3.57 13.44 -6.55
N GLU A 199 3.05 13.79 -5.38
CA GLU A 199 3.87 14.10 -4.21
C GLU A 199 4.78 12.91 -3.83
N VAL A 200 4.23 11.71 -3.67
CA VAL A 200 5.06 10.52 -3.34
C VAL A 200 6.13 10.27 -4.40
N ASP A 201 5.80 10.38 -5.69
CA ASP A 201 6.75 10.19 -6.80
C ASP A 201 7.85 11.26 -6.82
N GLN A 202 7.52 12.51 -6.54
CA GLN A 202 8.49 13.60 -6.41
C GLN A 202 9.44 13.40 -5.22
N ILE A 203 8.96 12.88 -4.07
CA ILE A 203 9.80 12.54 -2.91
C ILE A 203 10.81 11.45 -3.30
N MET A 204 10.34 10.37 -3.91
CA MET A 204 11.19 9.27 -4.36
C MET A 204 12.22 9.74 -5.39
N LYS A 205 11.82 10.63 -6.31
CA LYS A 205 12.73 11.24 -7.28
C LYS A 205 13.80 12.08 -6.59
N ALA A 206 13.42 12.96 -5.68
CA ALA A 206 14.36 13.81 -4.94
C ALA A 206 15.35 12.96 -4.13
N PHE A 207 14.89 11.88 -3.50
CA PHE A 207 15.75 10.92 -2.84
C PHE A 207 16.80 10.34 -3.80
N LYS A 208 16.37 9.80 -4.94
CA LYS A 208 17.27 9.19 -5.94
C LYS A 208 18.21 10.20 -6.60
N ASP A 209 17.82 11.46 -6.67
CA ASP A 209 18.63 12.60 -7.14
C ASP A 209 19.60 13.14 -6.06
N GLY A 210 19.72 12.44 -4.93
CA GLY A 210 20.75 12.69 -3.93
C GLY A 210 20.38 13.72 -2.87
N ALA A 211 19.11 14.10 -2.69
CA ALA A 211 18.70 15.06 -1.68
C ALA A 211 19.25 14.70 -0.27
N ASP A 212 19.92 15.63 0.39
CA ASP A 212 20.46 15.47 1.74
C ASP A 212 19.37 15.39 2.82
N LYS A 213 18.18 15.89 2.51
CA LYS A 213 16.99 15.84 3.36
C LYS A 213 15.72 15.76 2.54
N LEU A 214 14.62 15.35 3.16
CA LEU A 214 13.29 15.35 2.55
C LEU A 214 12.27 15.98 3.51
N TRP A 215 11.25 16.60 2.94
CA TRP A 215 10.08 17.03 3.69
C TRP A 215 9.02 15.97 3.51
N LEU A 216 8.65 15.28 4.58
CA LEU A 216 7.70 14.17 4.53
C LEU A 216 6.43 14.55 5.29
N LYS A 217 5.29 14.36 4.63
CA LYS A 217 3.97 14.68 5.19
C LYS A 217 3.67 13.73 6.35
N ARG A 218 3.01 14.26 7.37
CA ARG A 218 2.39 13.51 8.46
C ARG A 218 0.92 13.88 8.50
N MET A 219 0.07 12.87 8.42
CA MET A 219 -1.36 13.04 8.48
C MET A 219 -1.92 12.23 9.65
N GLY A 220 -2.43 12.93 10.65
CA GLY A 220 -3.20 12.33 11.74
C GLY A 220 -4.66 12.10 11.34
N ARG A 221 -5.52 11.96 12.35
CA ARG A 221 -6.92 11.55 12.17
C ARG A 221 -7.93 12.69 12.25
N ASP A 222 -7.47 13.89 12.60
CA ASP A 222 -8.28 15.09 12.74
C ASP A 222 -7.76 16.22 11.82
N GLU A 223 -8.56 17.26 11.63
CA GLU A 223 -8.27 18.37 10.71
C GLU A 223 -7.03 19.20 11.08
N ALA A 224 -6.60 19.19 12.34
CA ALA A 224 -5.45 19.97 12.81
C ALA A 224 -4.14 19.17 12.80
N SER A 225 -4.22 17.85 12.62
CA SER A 225 -3.07 16.95 12.59
C SER A 225 -2.50 16.79 11.18
N LEU A 226 -1.97 17.86 10.60
CA LEU A 226 -1.29 17.85 9.29
C LEU A 226 -0.04 18.73 9.32
N TRP A 227 1.13 18.12 9.10
CA TRP A 227 2.41 18.84 9.06
C TRP A 227 3.43 18.13 8.17
N TYR A 228 4.60 18.74 7.99
CA TYR A 228 5.75 18.10 7.35
C TYR A 228 6.92 18.04 8.33
N ASP A 229 7.56 16.88 8.41
CA ASP A 229 8.85 16.73 9.09
C ASP A 229 9.98 16.93 8.10
N GLU A 230 11.02 17.66 8.50
CA GLU A 230 12.31 17.65 7.80
C GLU A 230 13.09 16.42 8.27
N VAL A 231 13.33 15.48 7.37
CA VAL A 231 14.01 14.22 7.65
C VAL A 231 15.38 14.22 6.98
N ASP A 232 16.43 14.01 7.78
CA ASP A 232 17.80 13.86 7.31
C ASP A 232 17.96 12.55 6.51
N MET A 233 18.42 12.67 5.28
CA MET A 233 18.68 11.58 4.34
C MET A 233 20.17 11.40 4.05
N SER A 234 21.06 12.19 4.67
CA SER A 234 22.49 12.21 4.39
C SER A 234 23.15 10.84 4.52
N ALA A 235 22.77 10.07 5.54
CA ALA A 235 23.26 8.72 5.79
C ALA A 235 22.40 7.61 5.15
N LYS A 236 21.37 7.94 4.38
CA LYS A 236 20.38 6.98 3.85
C LYS A 236 20.65 6.65 2.38
N GLN A 237 20.67 5.35 2.08
CA GLN A 237 20.85 4.80 0.73
C GLN A 237 19.60 4.10 0.19
N VAL A 238 18.73 3.60 1.07
CA VAL A 238 17.46 2.98 0.67
C VAL A 238 16.29 3.75 1.26
N LEU A 239 15.31 4.07 0.41
CA LEU A 239 13.99 4.53 0.85
C LEU A 239 13.00 3.40 0.62
N ILE A 240 12.42 2.88 1.71
CA ILE A 240 11.36 1.90 1.67
C ILE A 240 10.03 2.64 1.75
N VAL A 241 9.20 2.50 0.74
CA VAL A 241 7.82 3.00 0.74
C VAL A 241 6.90 1.82 1.04
N GLU A 242 6.31 1.79 2.22
CA GLU A 242 5.27 0.82 2.53
C GLU A 242 3.92 1.42 2.16
N TRP A 243 3.19 0.73 1.27
CA TRP A 243 1.90 1.21 0.83
C TRP A 243 1.10 0.17 0.06
N THR A 244 -0.23 0.15 0.21
CA THR A 244 -1.11 -0.68 -0.63
C THR A 244 -0.90 -0.38 -2.11
N HIS A 245 -0.70 0.88 -2.47
CA HIS A 245 -0.49 1.30 -3.87
C HIS A 245 0.98 1.35 -4.30
N GLY A 246 1.91 0.76 -3.53
CA GLY A 246 3.36 0.84 -3.77
C GLY A 246 3.83 0.30 -5.13
N ASN A 247 3.00 -0.50 -5.81
CA ASN A 247 3.26 -1.02 -7.15
C ASN A 247 2.32 -0.40 -8.21
N SER A 248 1.80 0.80 -7.95
CA SER A 248 0.91 1.54 -8.84
C SER A 248 1.58 1.99 -10.14
N ASP A 249 0.82 2.12 -11.23
CA ASP A 249 1.30 2.73 -12.48
C ASP A 249 1.56 4.24 -12.34
N TYR A 250 1.03 4.85 -11.28
CA TYR A 250 1.30 6.24 -10.92
C TYR A 250 2.62 6.42 -10.15
N MET A 251 3.31 5.33 -9.77
CA MET A 251 4.62 5.37 -9.10
C MET A 251 5.71 4.97 -10.09
N THR A 252 6.49 5.95 -10.55
CA THR A 252 7.50 5.78 -11.60
C THR A 252 8.91 5.62 -11.05
N GLN A 253 9.15 6.04 -9.80
CA GLN A 253 10.49 6.07 -9.21
C GLN A 253 10.87 4.80 -8.43
N VAL A 254 9.94 3.85 -8.25
CA VAL A 254 10.20 2.58 -7.55
C VAL A 254 11.15 1.71 -8.37
N ASP A 255 12.28 1.31 -7.77
CA ASP A 255 13.25 0.42 -8.42
C ASP A 255 12.92 -1.06 -8.19
N ILE A 256 12.42 -1.39 -7.00
CA ILE A 256 12.20 -2.77 -6.54
C ILE A 256 10.83 -2.87 -5.84
N PRO A 257 9.76 -3.24 -6.55
CA PRO A 257 8.47 -3.52 -5.94
C PRO A 257 8.46 -4.93 -5.34
N VAL A 258 8.16 -5.03 -4.04
CA VAL A 258 7.97 -6.24 -3.26
C VAL A 258 6.47 -6.38 -2.99
N LEU A 259 5.86 -7.45 -3.50
CA LEU A 259 4.45 -7.76 -3.30
C LEU A 259 4.30 -8.84 -2.23
N LEU A 260 3.65 -8.47 -1.12
CA LEU A 260 3.15 -9.39 -0.11
C LEU A 260 1.80 -9.95 -0.58
N ASN A 261 1.83 -11.17 -1.09
CA ASN A 261 0.64 -11.81 -1.63
C ASN A 261 -0.23 -12.45 -0.52
N SER A 262 -1.54 -12.37 -0.70
CA SER A 262 -2.52 -13.18 0.02
C SER A 262 -3.56 -13.65 -0.99
N THR A 263 -3.90 -14.94 -0.93
CA THR A 263 -4.89 -15.52 -1.85
C THR A 263 -6.30 -15.00 -1.53
N PRO A 264 -7.27 -15.13 -2.45
CA PRO A 264 -8.66 -14.79 -2.17
C PRO A 264 -9.21 -15.56 -0.96
N GLN A 265 -8.86 -16.85 -0.82
CA GLN A 265 -9.28 -17.67 0.32
C GLN A 265 -8.67 -17.15 1.64
N GLU A 266 -7.38 -16.87 1.68
CA GLU A 266 -6.71 -16.34 2.88
C GLU A 266 -7.27 -14.97 3.27
N THR A 267 -7.61 -14.15 2.28
CA THR A 267 -8.24 -12.85 2.47
C THR A 267 -9.64 -13.02 3.07
N LEU A 268 -10.44 -13.97 2.57
CA LEU A 268 -11.75 -14.32 3.12
C LEU A 268 -11.67 -14.89 4.54
N GLU A 269 -10.69 -15.75 4.83
CA GLU A 269 -10.47 -16.32 6.16
C GLU A 269 -10.09 -15.23 7.17
N HIS A 270 -9.18 -14.32 6.79
CA HIS A 270 -8.84 -13.15 7.61
C HIS A 270 -10.04 -12.24 7.86
N ARG A 271 -10.90 -12.03 6.85
CA ARG A 271 -12.16 -11.30 7.02
C ARG A 271 -13.09 -12.02 8.01
N ARG A 272 -13.24 -13.35 7.90
CA ARG A 272 -14.07 -14.16 8.82
C ARG A 272 -13.56 -14.11 10.26
N SER A 273 -12.25 -14.12 10.49
CA SER A 273 -11.71 -14.00 11.86
C SER A 273 -12.03 -12.64 12.46
N ARG A 274 -11.88 -11.54 11.69
CA ARG A 274 -12.27 -10.19 12.15
C ARG A 274 -13.77 -10.06 12.42
N ASN A 275 -14.61 -10.70 11.61
CA ASN A 275 -16.06 -10.74 11.82
C ASN A 275 -16.45 -11.43 13.14
N ARG A 276 -15.61 -12.32 13.67
CA ARG A 276 -15.84 -12.97 14.98
C ARG A 276 -15.58 -12.04 16.16
N ASP A 277 -14.75 -11.02 15.97
CA ASP A 277 -14.35 -10.04 16.99
C ASP A 277 -15.25 -8.79 17.03
N GLY A 278 -16.42 -8.83 16.36
CA GLY A 278 -17.54 -7.94 16.65
C GLY A 278 -17.69 -6.67 15.81
N LYS A 279 -16.87 -6.46 14.76
CA LYS A 279 -17.13 -5.45 13.72
C LYS A 279 -17.42 -6.17 12.41
N LEU A 280 -18.68 -6.12 11.97
CA LEU A 280 -19.06 -6.58 10.63
C LEU A 280 -18.38 -5.68 9.59
N ASP A 281 -17.60 -6.26 8.68
CA ASP A 281 -17.22 -5.56 7.45
C ASP A 281 -18.52 -5.32 6.65
N SER A 282 -18.92 -4.06 6.49
CA SER A 282 -20.14 -3.71 5.73
C SER A 282 -20.02 -4.15 4.26
N PRO A 283 -21.14 -4.34 3.55
CA PRO A 283 -21.11 -4.62 2.10
C PRO A 283 -20.23 -3.63 1.33
N PHE A 284 -20.24 -2.36 1.74
CA PHE A 284 -19.42 -1.32 1.13
C PHE A 284 -17.91 -1.54 1.40
N THR A 285 -17.52 -1.79 2.65
CA THR A 285 -16.12 -2.08 3.00
C THR A 285 -15.60 -3.32 2.24
N MET A 286 -16.43 -4.36 2.09
CA MET A 286 -16.05 -5.53 1.29
C MET A 286 -15.81 -5.18 -0.18
N MET A 287 -16.66 -4.35 -0.78
CA MET A 287 -16.47 -3.87 -2.16
C MET A 287 -15.16 -3.08 -2.30
N VAL A 288 -14.85 -2.16 -1.38
CA VAL A 288 -13.58 -1.41 -1.37
C VAL A 288 -12.38 -2.37 -1.37
N LEU A 289 -12.37 -3.33 -0.45
CA LEU A 289 -11.28 -4.30 -0.32
C LEU A 289 -11.12 -5.19 -1.56
N GLU A 290 -12.23 -5.57 -2.21
CA GLU A 290 -12.20 -6.32 -3.47
C GLU A 290 -11.62 -5.49 -4.62
N LEU A 291 -12.01 -4.22 -4.74
CA LEU A 291 -11.45 -3.31 -5.74
C LEU A 291 -9.96 -3.07 -5.53
N GLU A 292 -9.50 -2.85 -4.29
CA GLU A 292 -8.06 -2.74 -3.98
C GLU A 292 -7.30 -4.01 -4.35
N GLN A 293 -7.82 -5.18 -3.98
CA GLN A 293 -7.20 -6.46 -4.31
C GLN A 293 -7.12 -6.67 -5.82
N ASN A 294 -8.17 -6.31 -6.57
CA ASN A 294 -8.17 -6.40 -8.03
C ASN A 294 -7.10 -5.50 -8.66
N LYS A 295 -6.87 -4.30 -8.12
CA LYS A 295 -5.79 -3.41 -8.58
C LYS A 295 -4.40 -3.99 -8.29
N LEU A 296 -4.19 -4.54 -7.09
CA LEU A 296 -2.96 -5.23 -6.73
C LEU A 296 -2.66 -6.39 -7.70
N VAL A 297 -3.66 -7.23 -8.00
CA VAL A 297 -3.52 -8.35 -8.94
C VAL A 297 -3.17 -7.87 -10.35
N LYS A 298 -3.85 -6.82 -10.85
CA LYS A 298 -3.56 -6.24 -12.16
C LYS A 298 -2.11 -5.76 -12.28
N GLN A 299 -1.53 -5.25 -11.20
CA GLN A 299 -0.18 -4.69 -11.19
C GLN A 299 0.91 -5.66 -10.73
N ALA A 300 0.56 -6.85 -10.23
CA ALA A 300 1.50 -7.84 -9.71
C ALA A 300 2.61 -8.25 -10.70
N HIS A 301 2.37 -8.14 -12.01
CA HIS A 301 3.35 -8.42 -13.06
C HIS A 301 4.61 -7.53 -13.00
N LYS A 302 4.52 -6.37 -12.32
CA LYS A 302 5.65 -5.45 -12.13
C LYS A 302 6.54 -5.80 -10.92
N ALA A 303 6.03 -6.63 -10.00
CA ALA A 303 6.78 -6.98 -8.79
C ALA A 303 8.07 -7.71 -9.13
N LYS A 304 9.16 -7.28 -8.48
CA LYS A 304 10.47 -7.95 -8.55
C LYS A 304 10.54 -9.13 -7.60
N ILE A 305 9.86 -9.02 -6.46
CA ILE A 305 9.77 -10.05 -5.44
C ILE A 305 8.30 -10.23 -5.11
N ILE A 306 7.77 -11.44 -5.28
CA ILE A 306 6.43 -11.80 -4.82
C ILE A 306 6.63 -12.84 -3.72
N ILE A 307 6.09 -12.57 -2.53
CA ILE A 307 6.17 -13.48 -1.39
C ILE A 307 4.77 -13.91 -0.97
N THR A 308 4.58 -15.21 -0.76
CA THR A 308 3.30 -15.76 -0.29
C THR A 308 3.09 -15.50 1.20
N LYS A 309 1.87 -15.73 1.69
CA LYS A 309 1.57 -15.71 3.13
C LYS A 309 2.42 -16.71 3.92
N ALA A 310 2.80 -17.84 3.31
CA ALA A 310 3.68 -18.86 3.88
C ALA A 310 5.17 -18.48 3.89
N GLY A 311 5.53 -17.37 3.23
CA GLY A 311 6.91 -16.89 3.16
C GLY A 311 7.73 -17.44 2.00
N GLU A 312 7.09 -17.99 0.98
CA GLU A 312 7.77 -18.51 -0.21
C GLU A 312 7.86 -17.42 -1.29
N ILE A 313 9.03 -17.28 -1.91
CA ILE A 313 9.19 -16.41 -3.09
C ILE A 313 8.70 -17.17 -4.32
N ILE A 314 7.80 -16.53 -5.07
CA ILE A 314 7.19 -17.12 -6.26
C ILE A 314 7.37 -16.23 -7.49
N SER A 315 7.32 -16.85 -8.65
CA SER A 315 7.24 -16.17 -9.94
C SER A 315 5.86 -15.57 -10.18
N TYR A 316 5.76 -14.63 -11.13
CA TYR A 316 4.47 -14.10 -11.56
C TYR A 316 3.55 -15.17 -12.18
N ASP A 317 4.12 -16.18 -12.84
CA ASP A 317 3.32 -17.29 -13.39
C ASP A 317 2.73 -18.18 -12.30
N GLU A 318 3.45 -18.41 -11.20
CA GLU A 318 2.92 -19.11 -10.02
C GLU A 318 1.89 -18.24 -9.29
N PHE A 319 2.14 -16.94 -9.15
CA PHE A 319 1.16 -16.00 -8.61
C PHE A 319 -0.17 -16.07 -9.36
N LYS A 320 -0.16 -16.05 -10.70
CA LYS A 320 -1.39 -16.18 -11.50
C LYS A 320 -2.15 -17.47 -11.22
N LYS A 321 -1.47 -18.58 -10.93
CA LYS A 321 -2.13 -19.85 -10.57
C LYS A 321 -2.76 -19.81 -9.18
N LEU A 322 -2.18 -19.06 -8.24
CA LEU A 322 -2.71 -18.90 -6.88
C LEU A 322 -3.89 -17.92 -6.80
N MET A 323 -4.03 -17.02 -7.78
CA MET A 323 -5.10 -16.03 -7.85
C MET A 323 -6.31 -16.48 -8.68
N GLN A 324 -6.28 -17.69 -9.25
CA GLN A 324 -7.41 -18.35 -9.93
C GLN A 324 -8.31 -19.04 -8.91
#